data_AF-A0A955KE80-F1
#
_entry.id   AF-A0A955KE80-F1
#
_cell.length_a   1.000
_cell.length_b   1.000
_cell.length_c   1.000
_cell.angle_alpha   90.00
_cell.angle_beta   90.00
_cell.angle_gamma   90.00
#
_symmetry.space_group_name_H-M   'P 1'
#
loop_
_entity.id
_entity.type
_entity.pdbx_description
1 polymer ?
#
loop_
_entity_poly.entity_id
_entity_poly.type
_entity_poly.pdbx_seq_one_letter_code
_entity_poly.pdbx_strand_id
1 'polypeptide(L)'
;MENYSTPRPMKKIGDLFERYKKHFKAPQASVEKECVLVIKEITGFDVSFDQIEYTVSTRSLYLKVPSILKSELKFHHPSILKLLVERLGVDVAPKNIF
;
A
#
# COMPACT_ATOMS: atom_id res chain seq x y z
N MET A 1 -44.74 5.80 -34.48
CA MET A 1 -43.97 6.51 -33.44
C MET A 1 -42.63 5.79 -33.31
N GLU A 2 -41.60 6.33 -33.94
CA GLU A 2 -40.26 5.74 -33.98
C GLU A 2 -39.53 6.01 -32.65
N ASN A 3 -38.95 4.96 -32.08
CA ASN A 3 -38.21 5.01 -30.82
C ASN A 3 -36.87 5.73 -31.02
N TYR A 4 -36.83 7.04 -30.76
CA TYR A 4 -35.58 7.80 -30.73
C TYR A 4 -34.81 7.49 -29.43
N SER A 5 -33.66 6.83 -29.55
CA SER A 5 -32.72 6.64 -28.44
C SER A 5 -31.69 7.77 -28.46
N THR A 6 -31.64 8.56 -27.38
CA THR A 6 -30.66 9.64 -27.24
C THR A 6 -29.22 9.09 -27.26
N PRO A 7 -28.29 9.71 -28.01
CA PRO A 7 -26.90 9.28 -28.03
C PRO A 7 -26.28 9.43 -26.65
N ARG A 8 -25.49 8.42 -26.23
CA ARG A 8 -24.82 8.43 -24.92
C ARG A 8 -23.96 9.69 -24.80
N PRO A 9 -23.99 10.40 -23.67
CA PRO A 9 -23.19 11.61 -23.49
C PRO A 9 -21.70 11.29 -23.69
N MET A 10 -21.02 12.09 -24.53
CA MET A 10 -19.59 11.97 -24.76
C MET A 10 -18.84 12.15 -23.43
N LYS A 11 -18.19 11.08 -22.96
CA LYS A 11 -17.32 11.15 -21.78
C LYS A 11 -16.15 12.08 -22.10
N LYS A 12 -15.97 13.16 -21.34
CA LYS A 12 -14.85 14.07 -21.53
C LYS A 12 -13.56 13.34 -21.16
N ILE A 13 -12.52 13.52 -21.95
CA ILE A 13 -11.17 12.99 -21.64
C ILE A 13 -10.71 13.46 -20.25
N GLY A 14 -11.11 14.67 -19.81
CA GLY A 14 -10.87 15.18 -18.47
C GLY A 14 -11.42 14.30 -17.33
N ASP A 15 -12.59 13.67 -17.52
CA ASP A 15 -13.14 12.72 -16.54
C ASP A 15 -12.24 11.49 -16.38
N LEU A 16 -11.50 11.12 -17.43
CA LEU A 16 -10.53 10.04 -17.37
C LEU A 16 -9.37 10.43 -16.44
N PHE A 17 -8.81 11.63 -16.63
CA PHE A 17 -7.73 12.15 -15.78
C PHE A 17 -8.16 12.32 -14.33
N GLU A 18 -9.38 12.77 -14.06
CA GLU A 18 -9.91 12.87 -12.71
C GLU A 18 -10.09 11.50 -12.03
N ARG A 19 -10.55 10.49 -12.78
CA ARG A 19 -10.60 9.11 -12.28
C ARG A 19 -9.21 8.56 -12.00
N TYR A 20 -8.27 8.76 -12.91
CA TYR A 20 -6.87 8.38 -12.68
C TYR A 20 -6.35 9.05 -11.42
N LYS A 21 -6.49 10.38 -11.29
CA LYS A 21 -6.01 11.14 -10.13
C LYS A 21 -6.67 10.73 -8.82
N LYS A 22 -7.95 10.36 -8.82
CA LYS A 22 -8.66 9.82 -7.64
C LYS A 22 -8.27 8.39 -7.27
N HIS A 23 -7.79 7.59 -8.23
CA HIS A 23 -7.52 6.16 -8.04
C HIS A 23 -6.03 5.80 -8.03
N PHE A 24 -5.13 6.76 -8.28
CA PHE A 24 -3.70 6.61 -8.04
C PHE A 24 -3.43 6.50 -6.53
N LYS A 25 -3.69 5.31 -5.98
CA LYS A 25 -3.10 4.88 -4.72
C LYS A 25 -1.59 4.86 -4.89
N ALA A 26 -0.86 5.10 -3.80
CA ALA A 26 0.60 5.00 -3.83
C ALA A 26 1.00 3.68 -4.52
N PRO A 27 1.95 3.71 -5.46
CA PRO A 27 2.46 2.50 -6.07
C PRO A 27 2.83 1.52 -4.97
N GLN A 28 2.44 0.25 -5.11
CA GLN A 28 2.80 -0.81 -4.17
C GLN A 28 4.29 -0.76 -3.79
N ALA A 29 5.15 -0.52 -4.79
CA ALA A 29 6.59 -0.35 -4.62
C ALA A 29 7.00 0.82 -3.68
N SER A 30 6.21 1.88 -3.61
CA SER A 30 6.47 3.01 -2.70
C SER A 30 6.20 2.63 -1.25
N VAL A 31 5.15 1.82 -1.02
CA VAL A 31 4.82 1.29 0.32
C VAL A 31 5.87 0.29 0.77
N GLU A 32 6.33 -0.59 -0.12
CA GLU A 32 7.38 -1.56 0.15
C GLU A 32 8.71 -0.88 0.53
N LYS A 33 9.11 0.16 -0.21
CA LYS A 33 10.29 0.99 0.12
C LYS A 33 10.21 1.61 1.49
N GLU A 34 9.09 2.25 1.81
CA GLU A 34 8.93 2.87 3.12
C GLU A 34 8.91 1.82 4.23
N CYS A 35 8.33 0.64 4.00
CA CYS A 35 8.37 -0.46 4.96
C CYS A 35 9.78 -0.96 5.24
N VAL A 36 10.62 -1.14 4.22
CA VAL A 36 12.04 -1.51 4.41
C VAL A 36 12.75 -0.48 5.30
N LEU A 37 12.54 0.82 5.03
CA LEU A 37 13.17 1.90 5.78
C LEU A 37 12.72 1.91 7.25
N VAL A 38 11.42 1.81 7.50
CA VAL A 38 10.87 1.79 8.87
C VAL A 38 11.32 0.55 9.64
N ILE A 39 11.36 -0.62 9.00
CA ILE A 39 11.86 -1.85 9.62
C ILE A 39 13.33 -1.67 10.01
N LYS A 40 14.17 -1.14 9.11
CA LYS A 40 15.58 -0.86 9.39
C LYS A 40 15.75 0.16 10.51
N GLU A 41 14.90 1.18 10.57
CA GLU A 41 14.96 2.22 11.61
C GLU A 41 14.60 1.68 13.00
N ILE A 42 13.62 0.78 13.08
CA ILE A 42 13.14 0.25 14.36
C ILE A 42 13.96 -0.94 14.84
N THR A 43 14.36 -1.82 13.93
CA THR A 43 15.00 -3.10 14.29
C THR A 43 16.48 -3.16 13.93
N GLY A 44 17.00 -2.22 13.12
CA GLY A 44 18.37 -2.25 12.63
C GLY A 44 18.63 -3.31 11.54
N PHE A 45 17.66 -4.14 11.19
CA PHE A 45 17.82 -5.19 10.19
C PHE A 45 17.65 -4.66 8.77
N ASP A 46 18.53 -5.14 7.88
CA ASP A 46 18.43 -4.89 6.45
C ASP A 46 17.55 -6.00 5.84
N VAL A 47 16.32 -5.65 5.48
CA VAL A 47 15.37 -6.57 4.83
C VAL A 47 15.34 -6.25 3.33
N SER A 48 15.52 -7.29 2.51
CA SER A 48 15.48 -7.12 1.05
C SER A 48 14.04 -6.91 0.56
N PHE A 49 13.90 -6.16 -0.54
CA PHE A 49 12.63 -5.98 -1.25
C PHE A 49 11.98 -7.31 -1.65
N ASP A 50 12.78 -8.31 -1.99
CA ASP A 50 12.29 -9.64 -2.38
C ASP A 50 11.60 -10.38 -1.22
N GLN A 51 11.91 -9.97 0.01
CA GLN A 51 11.37 -10.57 1.24
C GLN A 51 10.11 -9.86 1.74
N ILE A 52 9.66 -8.80 1.06
CA ILE A 52 8.49 -8.00 1.44
C ILE A 52 7.49 -8.01 0.30
N GLU A 53 6.25 -8.35 0.62
CA GLU A 53 5.16 -8.35 -0.34
C GLU A 53 3.99 -7.55 0.23
N TYR A 54 3.66 -6.41 -0.39
CA TYR A 54 2.54 -5.58 0.04
C TYR A 54 1.30 -5.80 -0.81
N THR A 55 0.25 -6.35 -0.21
CA THR A 55 -1.02 -6.56 -0.89
C THR A 55 -1.93 -5.35 -0.70
N VAL A 56 -2.07 -4.53 -1.75
CA VAL A 56 -2.86 -3.27 -1.74
C VAL A 56 -4.36 -3.52 -1.47
N SER A 57 -4.90 -4.66 -1.91
CA SER A 57 -6.32 -5.01 -1.76
C SER A 57 -6.70 -5.29 -0.30
N THR A 58 -5.84 -5.98 0.45
CA THR A 58 -6.04 -6.32 1.86
C THR A 58 -5.30 -5.38 2.81
N ARG A 59 -4.51 -4.43 2.29
CA ARG A 59 -3.57 -3.59 3.05
C ARG A 59 -2.75 -4.45 4.02
N SER A 60 -2.23 -5.58 3.56
CA SER A 60 -1.46 -6.51 4.37
C SER A 60 -0.03 -6.60 3.85
N LEU A 61 0.93 -6.53 4.77
CA LEU A 61 2.35 -6.71 4.47
C LEU A 61 2.72 -8.16 4.82
N TYR A 62 3.28 -8.90 3.87
CA TYR A 62 3.84 -10.23 4.10
C TYR A 62 5.36 -10.15 4.12
N LEU A 63 5.97 -10.69 5.17
CA LEU A 63 7.41 -10.76 5.35
C LEU A 63 7.88 -12.22 5.21
N LYS A 64 8.63 -12.50 4.16
CA LYS A 64 9.33 -13.77 3.92
C LYS A 64 10.70 -13.74 4.60
N VAL A 65 10.70 -13.51 5.90
CA VAL A 65 11.91 -13.45 6.75
C VAL A 65 12.01 -14.67 7.68
N PRO A 66 13.23 -15.08 8.10
CA PRO A 66 13.46 -16.12 9.09
C PRO A 66 12.64 -15.93 10.37
N SER A 67 12.24 -17.03 11.02
CA SER A 67 11.35 -17.03 12.19
C SER A 67 11.85 -16.21 13.38
N ILE A 68 13.17 -16.05 13.52
CA ILE A 68 13.81 -15.22 14.55
C ILE A 68 13.43 -13.75 14.33
N LEU A 69 13.62 -13.24 13.11
CA LEU A 69 13.24 -11.88 12.73
C LEU A 69 11.73 -11.68 12.81
N LYS A 70 10.91 -12.70 12.48
CA LYS A 70 9.45 -12.61 12.63
C LYS A 70 9.02 -12.35 14.07
N SER A 71 9.69 -12.98 15.03
CA SER A 71 9.36 -12.81 16.46
C SER A 71 9.67 -11.40 16.92
N GLU A 72 10.79 -10.85 16.45
CA GLU A 72 11.26 -9.50 16.78
C GLU A 72 10.39 -8.42 16.10
N LEU A 73 10.09 -8.59 14.82
CA LEU A 73 9.14 -7.75 14.07
C LEU A 73 7.73 -7.79 14.67
N LYS A 74 7.29 -8.95 15.18
CA LYS A 74 6.00 -9.09 15.87
C LYS A 74 5.99 -8.37 17.22
N PHE A 75 7.12 -8.35 17.93
CA PHE A 75 7.27 -7.58 19.16
C PHE A 75 7.21 -6.07 18.91
N HIS A 76 7.85 -5.61 17.83
CA HIS A 76 7.87 -4.20 17.42
C HIS A 76 6.70 -3.78 16.51
N HIS A 77 5.76 -4.68 16.26
CA HIS A 77 4.61 -4.51 15.38
C HIS A 77 3.80 -3.21 15.60
N PRO A 78 3.39 -2.84 16.82
CA PRO A 78 2.64 -1.61 17.04
C PRO A 78 3.45 -0.36 16.71
N SER A 79 4.77 -0.38 16.94
CA SER A 79 5.66 0.74 16.65
C SER A 79 5.85 0.92 15.14
N ILE A 80 6.04 -0.20 14.40
CA ILE A 80 6.18 -0.20 12.94
C ILE A 80 4.91 0.34 12.29
N LEU A 81 3.74 -0.14 12.73
CA LEU A 81 2.46 0.33 12.20
C LEU A 81 2.24 1.82 12.45
N LYS A 82 2.56 2.31 13.65
CA LYS A 82 2.42 3.74 13.97
C LYS A 82 3.26 4.61 13.06
N LEU A 83 4.52 4.25 12.85
CA LEU A 83 5.47 5.01 12.02
C LEU A 83 5.10 4.95 10.52
N LEU A 84 4.58 3.80 10.06
CA LEU A 84 4.06 3.66 8.70
C LEU A 84 2.78 4.48 8.47
N VAL A 85 1.88 4.55 9.44
CA VAL A 85 0.69 5.41 9.37
C VAL A 85 1.09 6.89 9.31
N GLU A 86 2.11 7.28 10.07
CA GLU A 86 2.63 8.65 10.10
C GLU A 86 3.28 9.06 8.77
N ARG A 87 4.05 8.17 8.12
CA ARG A 87 4.72 8.47 6.85
C ARG A 87 3.83 8.32 5.60
N LEU A 88 3.05 7.25 5.50
CA LEU A 88 2.28 6.92 4.29
C LEU A 88 0.85 7.46 4.33
N GLY A 89 0.36 7.85 5.50
CA GLY A 89 -1.03 8.24 5.72
C GLY A 89 -1.98 7.04 5.90
N VAL A 90 -3.07 7.30 6.61
CA VAL A 90 -4.05 6.28 7.07
C VAL A 90 -4.68 5.47 5.93
N ASP A 91 -4.74 6.03 4.72
CA ASP A 91 -5.39 5.39 3.56
C ASP A 91 -4.52 4.34 2.85
N VAL A 92 -3.20 4.42 3.03
CA VAL A 92 -2.23 3.59 2.31
C VAL A 92 -1.49 2.65 3.27
N ALA A 93 -1.43 2.98 4.56
CA ALA A 93 -0.74 2.17 5.55
C ALA A 93 -1.28 0.73 5.63
N PRO A 94 -0.40 -0.29 5.75
CA PRO A 94 -0.81 -1.65 6.02
C PRO A 94 -1.56 -1.72 7.36
N LYS A 95 -2.66 -2.48 7.39
CA LYS A 95 -3.39 -2.77 8.64
C LYS A 95 -2.76 -3.93 9.40
N ASN A 96 -2.21 -4.90 8.68
CA ASN A 96 -1.64 -6.12 9.24
C ASN A 96 -0.26 -6.41 8.63
N ILE A 97 0.62 -7.02 9.43
CA ILE A 97 1.95 -7.50 9.05
C ILE A 97 2.02 -8.98 9.43
N PHE A 98 2.37 -9.85 8.49
CA PHE A 98 2.37 -11.32 8.60
C PHE A 98 3.74 -11.94 8.26
#